data_AF-T0K476-F1
#
_entry.id   AF-T0K476-F1
#
_cell.length_a   1.000
_cell.length_b   1.000
_cell.length_c   1.000
_cell.angle_alpha   90.00
_cell.angle_beta   90.00
_cell.angle_gamma   90.00
#
_symmetry.space_group_name_H-M   'P 1'
#
loop_
_entity.id
_entity.type
_entity.pdbx_description
1 polymer ?
#
loop_
_entity_poly.entity_id
_entity_poly.type
_entity_poly.pdbx_seq_one_letter_code
_entity_poly.pdbx_strand_id
1 'polypeptide(L)' 'MPKNRMTFHDPRDELPPVTIEILKGDLLRFTQIGRDGHTNVVTFSDRFGVRRGVFDVAQEPAPSPTAAA' A
#
# COMPACT_ATOMS: atom_id res chain seq x y z
N MET A 1 8.12 16.84 -1.70
CA MET A 1 7.16 15.79 -1.31
C MET A 1 5.74 16.33 -1.45
N PRO A 2 4.74 15.52 -1.84
CA PRO A 2 3.35 15.94 -1.81
C PRO A 2 3.00 16.40 -0.40
N LYS A 3 2.41 17.59 -0.22
CA LYS A 3 2.10 18.15 1.11
C LYS A 3 1.14 17.28 1.92
N ASN A 4 0.43 16.38 1.26
CA ASN A 4 -0.59 15.50 1.81
C ASN A 4 -0.12 14.04 1.98
N ARG A 5 1.17 13.75 1.83
CA ARG A 5 1.73 12.39 1.94
C ARG A 5 2.96 12.38 2.84
N MET A 6 2.99 11.44 3.79
CA MET A 6 4.14 11.21 4.67
C MET A 6 4.35 9.73 4.91
N THR A 7 5.60 9.30 4.95
CA THR A 7 5.97 7.91 5.26
C THR A 7 6.67 7.87 6.61
N PHE A 8 6.23 6.94 7.45
CA PHE A 8 6.74 6.70 8.80
C PHE A 8 7.46 5.36 8.81
N HIS A 9 8.65 5.38 9.40
CA HIS A 9 9.46 4.20 9.60
C HIS A 9 9.39 3.82 11.08
N ASP A 10 9.27 2.53 11.35
CA ASP A 10 9.46 2.04 12.70
C ASP A 10 10.92 2.26 13.13
N PRO A 11 11.21 2.95 14.25
CA PRO A 11 12.58 3.16 14.72
C PRO A 11 13.36 1.87 14.97
N ARG A 12 12.67 0.74 15.18
CA ARG A 12 13.28 -0.57 15.41
C ARG A 12 13.37 -1.43 14.14
N ASP A 13 12.82 -0.98 13.02
CA ASP A 13 12.75 -1.73 11.76
C ASP A 13 12.08 -3.13 11.88
N GLU A 14 11.22 -3.30 12.89
CA GLU A 14 10.44 -4.51 13.11
C GLU A 14 9.21 -4.53 12.20
N LEU A 15 8.67 -3.35 11.86
CA LEU A 15 7.49 -3.18 11.03
C LEU A 15 7.81 -2.50 9.69
N PRO A 16 7.15 -2.92 8.59
CA PRO A 16 7.28 -2.23 7.31
C PRO A 16 6.82 -0.76 7.39
N PRO A 17 7.42 0.15 6.60
CA PRO A 17 7.04 1.56 6.61
C PRO A 17 5.56 1.77 6.27
N VAL A 18 4.93 2.72 6.96
CA VAL A 18 3.55 3.11 6.73
C VAL A 18 3.51 4.46 6.03
N THR A 19 2.84 4.53 4.89
CA THR A 19 2.57 5.78 4.20
C THR A 19 1.16 6.27 4.55
N ILE A 20 1.06 7.49 5.08
CA ILE A 20 -0.18 8.18 5.36
C ILE A 20 -0.43 9.22 4.27
N GLU A 21 -1.64 9.21 3.71
CA GLU A 21 -2.08 10.16 2.69
C GLU A 21 -3.42 10.78 3.07
N ILE A 22 -3.49 12.11 2.99
CA ILE A 22 -4.74 12.87 3.13
C ILE A 22 -5.34 13.03 1.74
N LEU A 23 -6.45 12.35 1.50
CA LEU A 23 -7.23 12.40 0.26
C LEU A 23 -8.38 13.41 0.40
N LYS A 24 -8.99 13.77 -0.72
CA LYS A 24 -10.11 14.71 -0.77
C LYS A 24 -11.28 14.21 0.12
N GLY A 25 -11.88 15.12 0.89
CA GLY A 25 -12.99 14.80 1.80
C GLY A 25 -12.52 14.23 3.14
N ASP A 26 -11.40 14.73 3.67
CA ASP A 26 -10.81 14.38 4.96
C ASP A 26 -10.60 12.87 5.15
N LEU A 27 -10.24 12.20 4.06
CA LEU A 27 -10.10 10.76 3.99
C LEU A 27 -8.64 10.40 4.18
N LEU A 28 -8.34 9.71 5.28
CA LEU A 28 -6.99 9.26 5.59
C LEU A 28 -6.77 7.87 5.01
N ARG A 29 -5.76 7.73 4.15
CA ARG A 29 -5.31 6.44 3.63
C ARG A 29 -3.97 6.07 4.26
N PHE A 30 -3.90 4.85 4.78
CA PHE A 30 -2.71 4.23 5.32
C PHE A 30 -2.33 3.08 4.40
N THR A 31 -1.12 3.11 3.87
CA THR A 31 -0.59 2.09 2.96
C THR A 31 0.66 1.49 3.57
N GLN A 32 0.68 0.17 3.72
CA GLN A 32 1.82 -0.59 4.21
C GLN A 32 2.15 -1.70 3.21
N ILE A 33 3.40 -1.75 2.76
CA ILE A 33 3.89 -2.81 1.87
C ILE A 33 4.60 -3.83 2.75
N GLY A 34 4.05 -5.04 2.83
CA GLY A 34 4.63 -6.15 3.57
C GLY A 34 5.93 -6.66 2.95
N ARG A 35 6.71 -7.41 3.73
CA ARG A 35 7.96 -8.04 3.24
C ARG A 35 7.69 -9.11 2.18
N ASP A 36 6.50 -9.67 2.20
CA ASP A 36 5.94 -10.61 1.22
C ASP A 36 5.42 -9.92 -0.05
N GLY A 37 5.50 -8.58 -0.12
CA GLY A 37 5.00 -7.78 -1.24
C GLY A 37 3.50 -7.47 -1.17
N HIS A 38 2.77 -7.99 -0.18
CA HIS A 38 1.35 -7.66 -0.03
C HIS A 38 1.17 -6.20 0.38
N THR A 39 0.33 -5.47 -0.35
CA THR A 39 0.02 -4.08 -0.05
C THR A 39 -1.26 -4.00 0.76
N ASN A 40 -1.12 -3.66 2.03
CA ASN A 40 -2.22 -3.43 2.94
C ASN A 40 -2.65 -1.97 2.86
N VAL A 41 -3.95 -1.73 2.68
CA VAL A 41 -4.53 -0.38 2.61
C VAL A 41 -5.67 -0.27 3.62
N VAL A 42 -5.56 0.73 4.50
CA VAL A 42 -6.63 1.09 5.44
C VAL A 42 -7.07 2.52 5.14
N THR A 43 -8.37 2.73 5.03
CA THR A 43 -8.97 4.03 4.80
C THR A 43 -9.86 4.41 5.98
N PHE A 44 -9.69 5.62 6.51
CA PHE A 44 -10.52 6.20 7.54
C PHE A 44 -11.23 7.43 6.98
N SER A 45 -12.53 7.51 7.22
CA SER A 45 -13.33 8.70 6.89
C SER A 45 -14.54 8.78 7.81
N ASP A 46 -15.04 9.98 8.04
CA ASP A 46 -16.25 10.19 8.84
C ASP A 46 -17.49 9.52 8.18
N ARG A 47 -17.59 9.64 6.85
CA ARG A 47 -18.74 9.14 6.08
C ARG A 47 -18.82 7.61 5.97
N PHE A 48 -17.68 6.93 5.85
CA PHE A 48 -17.63 5.48 5.56
C PHE A 48 -16.98 4.66 6.69
N GLY A 49 -16.58 5.31 7.79
CA GLY A 49 -15.84 4.65 8.88
C GLY A 49 -14.49 4.12 8.43
N VAL A 50 -14.16 2.90 8.87
CA VAL A 50 -12.90 2.21 8.57
C VAL A 50 -13.12 1.17 7.47
N ARG A 51 -12.34 1.25 6.40
CA ARG A 51 -12.31 0.27 5.31
C ARG A 51 -10.92 -0.34 5.18
N ARG A 52 -10.85 -1.65 4.95
CA ARG A 52 -9.59 -2.39 4.80
C ARG A 52 -9.57 -3.11 3.45
N GLY A 53 -8.39 -3.19 2.84
CA GLY A 53 -8.14 -3.95 1.63
C GLY A 53 -6.70 -4.43 1.56
N VAL A 54 -6.48 -5.51 0.83
CA VAL A 54 -5.17 -6.08 0.53
C VAL A 54 -5.06 -6.21 -0.99
N PHE A 55 -3.95 -5.76 -1.55
CA PHE A 55 -3.60 -5.97 -2.95
C PHE A 55 -2.39 -6.89 -3.02
N ASP A 56 -2.52 -7.97 -3.75
CA ASP A 56 -1.40 -8.86 -4.05
C ASP A 56 -0.55 -8.24 -5.15
N VAL A 57 0.74 -8.56 -5.14
CA VAL A 57 1.62 -8.24 -6.27
C VAL A 57 1.01 -8.89 -7.51
N ALA A 58 0.75 -8.10 -8.56
CA ALA A 58 0.57 -8.67 -9.89
C ALA A 58 1.89 -9.37 -10.23
N GLN A 59 1.93 -10.68 -10.04
CA GLN A 59 3.05 -11.49 -10.47
C GLN A 59 3.22 -11.19 -11.96
N GLU A 60 4.33 -10.58 -12.34
CA GLU A 60 4.65 -10.36 -13.75
C GLU A 60 4.52 -11.72 -14.42
N PRO A 61 3.64 -11.91 -15.43
CA PRO A 61 3.50 -13.21 -16.05
C PRO A 61 4.88 -13.59 -16.55
N ALA A 62 5.42 -14.70 -16.02
CA ALA A 62 6.73 -15.19 -16.43
C ALA A 62 6.75 -15.22 -17.96
N PRO A 63 7.81 -14.69 -18.61
CA PRO A 63 7.85 -14.65 -20.06
C PRO A 63 7.59 -16.05 -20.59
N SER A 64 6.51 -16.21 -21.35
CA SER A 64 6.21 -17.48 -22.02
C SER A 64 7.47 -17.94 -22.73
N PRO A 65 7.91 -19.19 -22.56
CA PRO A 65 9.07 -19.68 -23.28
C PRO A 65 8.77 -19.53 -24.77
N THR A 66 9.48 -18.61 -25.41
CA THR A 66 9.50 -18.46 -26.87
C THR A 66 9.70 -19.85 -27.45
N ALA A 67 8.68 -20.35 -28.15
CA ALA A 67 8.80 -21.57 -28.94
C ALA A 67 9.83 -21.29 -30.03
N ALA A 68 11.07 -21.70 -29.79
CA ALA A 68 12.05 -21.87 -30.84
C ALA A 68 11.61 -23.09 -31.65
N ALA A 69 11.10 -22.84 -32.86
CA ALA A 69 10.94 -23.82 -33.92
C ALA A 69 11.38 -23.16 -35.23
#